data_AF-T0Q2T8-F1
#
_entry.id   AF-T0Q2T8-F1
#
_cell.length_a   1.000
_cell.length_b   1.000
_cell.length_c   1.000
_cell.angle_alpha   90.00
_cell.angle_beta   90.00
_cell.angle_gamma   90.00
#
_symmetry.space_group_name_H-M   'P 1'
#
loop_
_entity.id
_entity.type
_entity.pdbx_description
1 polymer ?
#
loop_
_entity_poly.entity_id
_entity_poly.type
_entity_poly.pdbx_seq_one_letter_code
_entity_poly.pdbx_strand_id
1 'polypeptide(L)'
;MDCCSAPEPLANIARSASINRSNQTTWHFSRGFMDALLSSELSAETLAALQAHLAAVQVRDEDDDVSEDFRLSQFWYDQKTGDALALEALEKSKGGPIAFLSTPAAFKALKAMEPERDNVYLFEYDHRFGDKYGDAFAFYDYNNPLDVDTKFHHFFDYVLVEPPYLTSQCLRGFAKTMRLISREVDIVDGVEVLKTPNTFINSGAMHKVMLNELKLVPSGFVPTFESKLSNRLTTYINYESERFGPCDHTFDDDVEE
;
A
#
# COMPACT_ATOMS: atom_id res chain seq x y z
N MET A 1 -28.46 -1.72 -71.83
CA MET A 1 -27.19 -1.24 -71.24
C MET A 1 -27.49 -0.86 -69.81
N ASP A 2 -26.76 -1.51 -68.90
CA ASP A 2 -26.46 -1.20 -67.50
C ASP A 2 -27.55 -1.26 -66.42
N CYS A 3 -27.60 -2.45 -65.79
CA CYS A 3 -27.33 -2.72 -64.36
C CYS A 3 -27.74 -1.67 -63.31
N CYS A 4 -28.69 -2.02 -62.42
CA CYS A 4 -28.39 -2.63 -61.12
C CYS A 4 -29.65 -2.73 -60.26
N SER A 5 -29.89 -3.95 -59.78
CA SER A 5 -30.92 -4.34 -58.82
C SER A 5 -30.49 -3.99 -57.39
N ALA A 6 -31.44 -3.63 -56.52
CA ALA A 6 -31.30 -3.80 -55.07
C ALA A 6 -32.65 -4.26 -54.49
N PRO A 7 -32.71 -5.41 -53.79
CA PRO A 7 -33.91 -5.92 -53.14
C PRO A 7 -33.90 -5.66 -51.63
N GLU A 8 -35.08 -5.47 -51.02
CA GLU A 8 -35.36 -5.88 -49.63
C GLU A 8 -35.51 -7.42 -49.58
N PRO A 9 -35.30 -8.15 -48.45
CA PRO A 9 -35.73 -7.74 -47.10
C PRO A 9 -34.86 -8.18 -45.90
N LEU A 10 -35.27 -7.66 -44.73
CA LEU A 10 -35.05 -8.20 -43.38
C LEU A 10 -35.38 -9.70 -43.31
N ALA A 11 -34.36 -10.57 -43.23
CA ALA A 11 -34.50 -11.90 -42.66
C ALA A 11 -33.13 -12.51 -42.27
N ASN A 12 -32.99 -12.81 -40.97
CA ASN A 12 -32.09 -13.78 -40.34
C ASN A 12 -30.58 -13.71 -40.62
N ILE A 13 -29.78 -13.44 -39.57
CA ILE A 13 -28.60 -14.28 -39.23
C ILE A 13 -28.37 -14.26 -37.69
N ALA A 14 -28.56 -15.45 -37.11
CA ALA A 14 -28.04 -16.03 -35.86
C ALA A 14 -28.02 -15.21 -34.55
N ARG A 15 -29.08 -15.34 -33.75
CA ARG A 15 -29.00 -15.28 -32.28
C ARG A 15 -28.62 -16.68 -31.77
N SER A 16 -27.51 -16.81 -31.05
CA SER A 16 -27.29 -17.99 -30.19
C SER A 16 -27.42 -17.55 -28.74
N ALA A 17 -28.54 -17.89 -28.12
CA ALA A 17 -28.72 -17.82 -26.68
C ALA A 17 -28.51 -19.24 -26.14
N SER A 18 -27.48 -19.46 -25.33
CA SER A 18 -27.37 -20.67 -24.53
C SER A 18 -27.98 -20.39 -23.16
N ILE A 19 -29.02 -21.13 -22.79
CA ILE A 19 -29.64 -21.06 -21.47
C ILE A 19 -28.90 -22.05 -20.57
N ASN A 20 -28.13 -21.54 -19.61
CA ASN A 20 -27.69 -22.34 -18.46
C ASN A 20 -28.50 -21.93 -17.22
N ARG A 21 -28.92 -22.90 -16.40
CA ARG A 21 -29.74 -22.67 -15.20
C ARG A 21 -28.89 -22.05 -14.08
N SER A 22 -28.68 -20.74 -14.18
CA SER A 22 -28.36 -19.85 -13.07
C SER A 22 -28.63 -18.43 -13.57
N ASN A 23 -29.38 -17.66 -12.79
CA ASN A 23 -30.05 -16.40 -13.18
C ASN A 23 -29.10 -15.25 -13.60
N GLN A 24 -28.46 -15.32 -14.76
CA GLN A 24 -27.83 -14.15 -15.40
C GLN A 24 -27.93 -14.25 -16.92
N THR A 25 -28.67 -13.33 -17.53
CA THR A 25 -28.67 -13.12 -18.98
C THR A 25 -27.50 -12.22 -19.33
N THR A 26 -26.39 -12.78 -19.80
CA THR A 26 -25.27 -11.99 -20.33
C THR A 26 -25.48 -11.75 -21.82
N TRP A 27 -25.55 -10.48 -22.21
CA TRP A 27 -25.57 -10.07 -23.62
C TRP A 27 -24.14 -9.90 -24.11
N HIS A 28 -23.63 -10.84 -24.91
CA HIS A 28 -22.37 -10.67 -25.61
C HIS A 28 -22.61 -9.88 -26.90
N PHE A 29 -22.39 -8.57 -26.83
CA PHE A 29 -22.23 -7.75 -28.03
C PHE A 29 -20.80 -7.89 -28.53
N SER A 30 -20.63 -8.29 -29.81
CA SER A 30 -19.31 -8.27 -30.44
C SER A 30 -18.78 -6.84 -30.43
N ARG A 31 -17.47 -6.66 -30.17
CA ARG A 31 -16.79 -5.35 -30.17
C ARG A 31 -17.08 -4.55 -31.45
N GLY A 32 -17.18 -5.24 -32.59
CA GLY A 32 -17.54 -4.64 -33.88
C GLY A 32 -18.98 -4.14 -33.99
N PHE A 33 -19.91 -4.60 -33.14
CA PHE A 33 -21.30 -4.12 -33.11
C PHE A 33 -21.42 -2.81 -32.31
N MET A 34 -20.68 -2.66 -31.20
CA MET A 34 -20.63 -1.40 -30.45
C MET A 34 -19.91 -0.31 -31.25
N ASP A 35 -18.80 -0.64 -31.92
CA ASP A 35 -18.07 0.30 -32.78
C ASP A 35 -18.92 0.80 -33.95
N ALA A 36 -19.70 -0.08 -34.59
CA ALA A 36 -20.57 0.28 -35.69
C ALA A 36 -21.76 1.17 -35.26
N LEU A 37 -22.34 0.91 -34.07
CA LEU A 37 -23.46 1.68 -33.53
C LEU A 37 -23.03 3.08 -33.04
N LEU A 38 -21.82 3.19 -32.48
CA LEU A 38 -21.25 4.47 -32.02
C LEU A 38 -20.74 5.33 -33.19
N SER A 39 -20.30 4.73 -34.30
CA SER A 39 -19.79 5.47 -35.46
C SER A 39 -20.85 6.22 -36.27
N SER A 40 -22.13 5.88 -36.13
CA SER A 40 -23.22 6.49 -36.91
C SER A 40 -23.86 7.74 -36.28
N GLU A 41 -23.56 8.04 -35.01
CA GLU A 41 -24.18 9.16 -34.28
C GLU A 41 -23.19 10.19 -33.70
N LEU A 42 -21.89 9.90 -33.72
CA LEU A 42 -20.85 10.79 -33.18
C LEU A 42 -20.04 11.45 -34.30
N SER A 43 -19.71 12.73 -34.13
CA SER A 43 -18.77 13.40 -35.04
C SER A 43 -17.40 12.74 -34.96
N ALA A 44 -16.63 12.79 -36.05
CA ALA A 44 -15.27 12.24 -36.11
C ALA A 44 -14.37 12.79 -34.97
N GLU A 45 -14.57 14.04 -34.59
CA GLU A 45 -13.87 14.68 -33.47
C GLU A 45 -14.26 14.06 -32.11
N THR A 46 -15.55 13.77 -31.88
CA THR A 46 -16.01 13.18 -30.62
C THR A 46 -15.57 11.73 -30.50
N LEU A 47 -15.58 10.98 -31.61
CA LEU A 47 -15.05 9.61 -31.65
C LEU A 47 -13.55 9.60 -31.34
N ALA A 48 -12.78 10.49 -31.95
CA ALA A 48 -11.35 10.61 -31.70
C ALA A 48 -11.04 11.00 -30.24
N ALA A 49 -11.81 11.93 -29.67
CA ALA A 49 -11.69 12.31 -28.26
C ALA A 49 -12.05 11.16 -27.32
N LEU A 50 -13.09 10.38 -27.63
CA LEU A 50 -13.49 9.21 -26.84
C LEU A 50 -12.44 8.09 -26.94
N GLN A 51 -11.90 7.83 -28.13
CA GLN A 51 -10.82 6.87 -28.33
C GLN A 51 -9.55 7.28 -27.59
N ALA A 52 -9.18 8.55 -27.64
CA ALA A 52 -8.04 9.08 -26.89
C ALA A 52 -8.28 8.97 -25.37
N HIS A 53 -9.51 9.22 -24.90
CA HIS A 53 -9.87 9.06 -23.50
C HIS A 53 -9.83 7.59 -23.07
N LEU A 54 -10.41 6.68 -23.86
CA LEU A 54 -10.39 5.24 -23.59
C LEU A 54 -8.97 4.67 -23.64
N ALA A 55 -8.12 5.13 -24.56
CA ALA A 55 -6.70 4.76 -24.60
C ALA A 55 -5.96 5.31 -23.38
N ALA A 56 -6.22 6.55 -22.96
CA ALA A 56 -5.64 7.13 -21.75
C ALA A 56 -6.16 6.49 -20.45
N VAL A 57 -7.34 5.87 -20.47
CA VAL A 57 -7.87 5.06 -19.36
C VAL A 57 -7.23 3.68 -19.39
N GLN A 58 -7.09 3.04 -20.56
CA GLN A 58 -6.39 1.76 -20.70
C GLN A 58 -4.91 1.84 -20.32
N VAL A 59 -4.21 2.91 -20.66
CA VAL A 59 -2.82 3.15 -20.24
C VAL A 59 -2.72 3.39 -18.73
N ARG A 60 -3.77 3.92 -18.09
CA ARG A 60 -3.84 4.05 -16.62
C ARG A 60 -4.16 2.73 -15.92
N ASP A 61 -4.94 1.86 -16.56
CA ASP A 61 -5.17 0.48 -16.09
C ASP A 61 -3.94 -0.43 -16.34
N GLU A 62 -2.99 -0.04 -17.21
CA GLU A 62 -1.69 -0.70 -17.39
C GLU A 62 -0.64 -0.26 -16.36
N ASP A 63 -0.86 0.84 -15.63
CA ASP A 63 -0.13 1.14 -14.41
C ASP A 63 -0.77 0.31 -13.30
N ASP A 64 -0.30 -0.94 -13.16
CA ASP A 64 -0.77 -1.97 -12.22
C ASP A 64 -0.47 -1.57 -10.76
N ASP A 65 -0.59 -0.29 -10.42
CA ASP A 65 -0.26 0.29 -9.13
C ASP A 65 -1.47 0.44 -8.24
N VAL A 66 -1.35 -0.13 -7.03
CA VAL A 66 -2.41 -0.06 -6.03
C VAL A 66 -2.58 1.40 -5.64
N SER A 67 -3.77 1.94 -5.92
CA SER A 67 -4.17 3.31 -5.62
C SER A 67 -4.59 3.49 -4.17
N GLU A 68 -4.45 4.72 -3.64
CA GLU A 68 -4.84 5.07 -2.26
C GLU A 68 -6.31 4.69 -2.00
N ASP A 69 -6.57 3.97 -0.90
CA ASP A 69 -7.91 3.85 -0.34
C ASP A 69 -7.99 4.61 1.00
N PHE A 70 -8.62 5.78 0.96
CA PHE A 70 -8.82 6.63 2.15
C PHE A 70 -9.60 5.93 3.28
N ARG A 71 -10.39 4.90 2.97
CA ARG A 71 -11.11 4.12 4.00
C ARG A 71 -10.17 3.24 4.81
N LEU A 72 -9.02 2.89 4.22
CA LEU A 72 -7.94 2.14 4.85
C LEU A 72 -6.84 3.07 5.40
N SER A 73 -7.05 4.39 5.35
CA SER A 73 -6.07 5.41 5.77
C SER A 73 -4.74 5.31 5.00
N GLN A 74 -4.79 4.98 3.70
CA GLN A 74 -3.62 4.89 2.84
C GLN A 74 -3.28 6.27 2.25
N PHE A 75 -2.03 6.69 2.43
CA PHE A 75 -1.48 7.93 1.87
C PHE A 75 -0.08 7.69 1.31
N TRP A 76 0.19 8.19 0.11
CA TRP A 76 1.49 8.01 -0.54
C TRP A 76 2.48 9.10 -0.13
N TYR A 77 3.66 8.65 0.27
CA TYR A 77 4.81 9.51 0.54
C TYR A 77 5.27 10.22 -0.72
N ASP A 78 5.79 11.44 -0.56
CA ASP A 78 6.57 12.03 -1.64
C ASP A 78 7.86 11.23 -1.89
N GLN A 79 8.47 11.43 -3.07
CA GLN A 79 9.68 10.70 -3.46
C GLN A 79 10.79 10.80 -2.41
N LYS A 80 11.00 12.01 -1.86
CA LYS A 80 12.04 12.26 -0.84
C LYS A 80 11.83 11.37 0.38
N THR A 81 10.60 11.27 0.85
CA THR A 81 10.25 10.49 2.04
C THR A 81 10.32 9.00 1.77
N GLY A 82 9.73 8.55 0.67
CA GLY A 82 9.81 7.16 0.23
C GLY A 82 11.26 6.70 0.11
N ASP A 83 12.11 7.51 -0.54
CA ASP A 83 13.51 7.18 -0.73
C ASP A 83 14.28 7.10 0.59
N ALA A 84 14.07 8.06 1.48
CA ALA A 84 14.75 8.08 2.76
C ALA A 84 14.39 6.86 3.61
N LEU A 85 13.11 6.47 3.68
CA LEU A 85 12.66 5.29 4.42
C LEU A 85 13.18 3.99 3.80
N ALA A 86 13.18 3.86 2.48
CA ALA A 86 13.69 2.68 1.79
C ALA A 86 15.21 2.51 2.00
N LEU A 87 15.98 3.59 1.82
CA LEU A 87 17.43 3.58 2.04
C LEU A 87 17.78 3.29 3.50
N GLU A 88 17.01 3.81 4.45
CA GLU A 88 17.19 3.49 5.86
C GLU A 88 16.96 2.00 6.13
N ALA A 89 15.88 1.42 5.60
CA ALA A 89 15.57 0.01 5.75
C ALA A 89 16.68 -0.89 5.18
N LEU A 90 17.22 -0.54 4.00
CA LEU A 90 18.33 -1.25 3.38
C LEU A 90 19.61 -1.17 4.23
N GLU A 91 19.94 0.02 4.74
CA GLU A 91 21.13 0.23 5.58
C GLU A 91 21.04 -0.52 6.90
N LYS A 92 19.90 -0.40 7.62
CA LYS A 92 19.75 -0.93 8.97
C LYS A 92 19.50 -2.43 9.00
N SER A 93 18.89 -2.99 7.96
CA SER A 93 18.75 -4.46 7.82
C SER A 93 20.08 -5.16 7.54
N LYS A 94 21.11 -4.45 7.04
CA LYS A 94 22.43 -5.01 6.69
C LYS A 94 22.33 -6.23 5.76
N GLY A 95 21.35 -6.23 4.84
CA GLY A 95 21.08 -7.35 3.94
C GLY A 95 20.15 -8.44 4.51
N GLY A 96 19.73 -8.33 5.77
CA GLY A 96 18.75 -9.21 6.41
C GLY A 96 17.30 -8.96 5.98
N PRO A 97 16.31 -9.71 6.50
CA PRO A 97 14.90 -9.53 6.17
C PRO A 97 14.31 -8.24 6.70
N ILE A 98 13.43 -7.63 5.90
CA ILE A 98 12.75 -6.36 6.18
C ILE A 98 11.24 -6.58 6.26
N ALA A 99 10.59 -6.03 7.29
CA ALA A 99 9.14 -5.96 7.40
C ALA A 99 8.66 -4.51 7.27
N PHE A 100 7.68 -4.30 6.39
CA PHE A 100 6.85 -3.10 6.33
C PHE A 100 5.46 -3.45 6.86
N LEU A 101 5.10 -2.94 8.04
CA LEU A 101 3.85 -3.23 8.72
C LEU A 101 2.88 -2.05 8.54
N SER A 102 1.81 -2.28 7.78
CA SER A 102 0.84 -1.27 7.33
C SER A 102 1.50 -0.05 6.65
N THR A 103 2.65 -0.26 5.99
CA THR A 103 3.45 0.80 5.35
C THR A 103 3.73 0.56 3.87
N PRO A 104 2.67 0.40 3.06
CA PRO A 104 2.82 0.11 1.63
C PRO A 104 3.61 1.18 0.87
N ALA A 105 3.52 2.46 1.26
CA ALA A 105 4.25 3.53 0.57
C ALA A 105 5.79 3.35 0.64
N ALA A 106 6.32 3.03 1.82
CA ALA A 106 7.75 2.78 2.00
C ALA A 106 8.19 1.46 1.36
N PHE A 107 7.34 0.43 1.40
CA PHE A 107 7.56 -0.83 0.70
C PHE A 107 7.66 -0.63 -0.82
N LYS A 108 6.74 0.14 -1.41
CA LYS A 108 6.73 0.50 -2.84
C LYS A 108 8.03 1.20 -3.23
N ALA A 109 8.47 2.18 -2.43
CA ALA A 109 9.73 2.88 -2.67
C ALA A 109 10.94 1.93 -2.66
N LEU A 110 11.01 1.00 -1.70
CA LEU A 110 12.08 0.00 -1.66
C LEU A 110 12.03 -0.93 -2.88
N LYS A 111 10.85 -1.46 -3.23
CA LYS A 111 10.69 -2.34 -4.40
C LYS A 111 10.97 -1.64 -5.73
N ALA A 112 10.76 -0.32 -5.82
CA ALA A 112 11.16 0.45 -6.98
C ALA A 112 12.69 0.57 -7.10
N MET A 113 13.41 0.67 -5.98
CA MET A 113 14.89 0.72 -5.97
C MET A 113 15.54 -0.65 -6.16
N GLU A 114 15.04 -1.68 -5.46
CA GLU A 114 15.57 -3.04 -5.51
C GLU A 114 14.44 -4.05 -5.79
N PRO A 115 13.98 -4.18 -7.06
CA PRO A 115 12.87 -5.06 -7.42
C PRO A 115 13.10 -6.52 -7.04
N GLU A 116 14.33 -6.99 -7.28
CA GLU A 116 14.77 -8.38 -7.04
C GLU A 116 15.22 -8.64 -5.60
N ARG A 117 15.04 -7.67 -4.69
CA ARG A 117 15.44 -7.86 -3.29
C ARG A 117 14.51 -8.85 -2.60
N ASP A 118 15.06 -10.03 -2.32
CA ASP A 118 14.43 -11.06 -1.51
C ASP A 118 14.23 -10.63 -0.06
N ASN A 119 13.39 -11.35 0.66
CA ASN A 119 13.15 -11.17 2.09
C ASN A 119 12.66 -9.78 2.51
N VAL A 120 11.90 -9.12 1.65
CA VAL A 120 11.19 -7.87 1.95
C VAL A 120 9.71 -8.16 1.92
N TYR A 121 9.04 -7.96 3.05
CA TYR A 121 7.64 -8.34 3.22
C TYR A 121 6.78 -7.14 3.60
N LEU A 122 5.61 -7.05 2.98
CA LEU A 122 4.55 -6.11 3.30
C LEU A 122 3.46 -6.83 4.08
N PHE A 123 3.22 -6.41 5.32
CA PHE A 123 2.11 -6.84 6.14
C PHE A 123 0.98 -5.82 6.00
N GLU A 124 -0.08 -6.17 5.26
CA GLU A 124 -1.19 -5.26 4.97
C GLU A 124 -2.55 -5.96 5.00
N TYR A 125 -3.59 -5.19 5.31
CA TYR A 125 -4.98 -5.60 5.27
C TYR A 125 -5.54 -5.62 3.84
N ASP A 126 -5.04 -4.73 2.99
CA ASP A 126 -5.52 -4.58 1.61
C ASP A 126 -5.01 -5.70 0.68
N HIS A 127 -5.90 -6.63 0.35
CA HIS A 127 -5.60 -7.79 -0.51
C HIS A 127 -5.11 -7.41 -1.91
N ARG A 128 -5.34 -6.18 -2.40
CA ARG A 128 -4.83 -5.73 -3.70
C ARG A 128 -3.30 -5.79 -3.77
N PHE A 129 -2.62 -5.59 -2.64
CA PHE A 129 -1.16 -5.77 -2.56
C PHE A 129 -0.75 -7.23 -2.69
N GLY A 130 -1.58 -8.19 -2.24
CA GLY A 130 -1.35 -9.61 -2.41
C GLY A 130 -1.41 -10.04 -3.87
N ASP A 131 -2.40 -9.53 -4.62
CA ASP A 131 -2.53 -9.80 -6.05
C ASP A 131 -1.31 -9.30 -6.85
N LYS A 132 -0.74 -8.15 -6.44
CA LYS A 132 0.42 -7.53 -7.09
C LYS A 132 1.77 -8.13 -6.69
N TYR A 133 2.00 -8.36 -5.39
CA TYR A 133 3.32 -8.66 -4.85
C TYR A 133 3.53 -10.13 -4.43
N GLY A 134 2.49 -10.96 -4.52
CA GLY A 134 2.59 -12.42 -4.31
C GLY A 134 3.23 -12.77 -2.97
N ASP A 135 4.34 -13.51 -3.02
CA ASP A 135 5.04 -14.03 -1.83
C ASP A 135 5.64 -12.94 -0.92
N ALA A 136 5.79 -11.71 -1.42
CA ALA A 136 6.21 -10.56 -0.61
C ALA A 136 5.07 -9.96 0.22
N PHE A 137 3.83 -10.41 0.04
CA PHE A 137 2.68 -9.95 0.82
C PHE A 137 2.34 -10.95 1.94
N ALA A 138 2.08 -10.42 3.12
CA ALA A 138 1.49 -11.12 4.25
C ALA A 138 0.19 -10.39 4.64
N PHE A 139 -0.94 -11.10 4.62
CA PHE A 139 -2.18 -10.51 5.12
C PHE A 139 -2.04 -10.22 6.62
N TYR A 140 -2.42 -9.02 7.03
CA TYR A 140 -2.33 -8.59 8.43
C TYR A 140 -3.55 -7.75 8.82
N ASP A 141 -4.21 -8.17 9.90
CA ASP A 141 -5.31 -7.44 10.52
C ASP A 141 -4.89 -6.98 11.92
N TYR A 142 -4.79 -5.67 12.11
CA TYR A 142 -4.37 -5.09 13.38
C TYR A 142 -5.34 -5.38 14.54
N ASN A 143 -6.58 -5.81 14.25
CA ASN A 143 -7.52 -6.27 15.27
C ASN A 143 -7.09 -7.61 15.89
N ASN A 144 -6.27 -8.39 15.15
CA ASN A 144 -5.70 -9.66 15.56
C ASN A 144 -4.16 -9.59 15.46
N PRO A 145 -3.49 -8.71 16.24
CA PRO A 145 -2.08 -8.34 16.01
C PRO A 145 -1.08 -9.49 16.18
N LEU A 146 -1.46 -10.57 16.86
CA LEU A 146 -0.62 -11.77 17.06
C LEU A 146 -0.94 -12.90 16.08
N ASP A 147 -1.93 -12.73 15.20
CA ASP A 147 -2.26 -13.68 14.13
C ASP A 147 -1.29 -13.47 12.94
N VAL A 148 -0.02 -13.73 13.22
CA VAL A 148 1.08 -13.65 12.27
C VAL A 148 1.65 -15.06 12.09
N ASP A 149 1.86 -15.45 10.83
CA ASP A 149 2.48 -16.74 10.49
C ASP A 149 3.78 -16.94 11.29
N THR A 150 3.87 -18.09 11.96
CA THR A 150 5.01 -18.49 12.79
C THR A 150 6.36 -18.41 12.09
N LYS A 151 6.41 -18.49 10.75
CA LYS A 151 7.65 -18.32 9.98
C LYS A 151 8.28 -16.92 10.16
N PHE A 152 7.47 -15.93 10.56
CA PHE A 152 7.88 -14.56 10.75
C PHE A 152 8.23 -14.21 12.20
N HIS A 153 8.03 -15.14 13.16
CA HIS A 153 8.36 -14.90 14.56
C HIS A 153 9.88 -14.79 14.70
N HIS A 154 10.36 -13.68 15.27
CA HIS A 154 11.78 -13.36 15.42
C HIS A 154 12.60 -13.46 14.12
N PHE A 155 12.01 -13.07 12.99
CA PHE A 155 12.61 -13.24 11.67
C PHE A 155 13.29 -11.99 11.11
N PHE A 156 12.85 -10.78 11.49
CA PHE A 156 13.25 -9.55 10.79
C PHE A 156 14.42 -8.82 11.44
N ASP A 157 15.32 -8.33 10.59
CA ASP A 157 16.47 -7.49 10.95
C ASP A 157 16.15 -5.99 10.91
N TYR A 158 15.04 -5.61 10.26
CA TYR A 158 14.49 -4.26 10.31
C TYR A 158 12.97 -4.31 10.19
N VAL A 159 12.28 -3.50 11.00
CA VAL A 159 10.81 -3.39 10.97
C VAL A 159 10.42 -1.92 10.92
N LEU A 160 9.60 -1.56 9.93
CA LEU A 160 9.01 -0.23 9.80
C LEU A 160 7.50 -0.32 9.97
N VAL A 161 6.92 0.59 10.75
CA VAL A 161 5.49 0.60 11.08
C VAL A 161 4.87 1.98 10.89
N GLU A 162 3.68 2.03 10.29
CA GLU A 162 2.78 3.19 10.29
C GLU A 162 1.35 2.64 10.42
N PRO A 163 0.71 2.75 11.59
CA PRO A 163 -0.63 2.23 11.79
C PRO A 163 -1.68 3.16 11.17
N PRO A 164 -2.86 2.65 10.77
CA PRO A 164 -3.92 3.45 10.15
C PRO A 164 -4.59 4.45 11.13
N TYR A 165 -4.39 4.27 12.43
CA TYR A 165 -5.01 5.10 13.46
C TYR A 165 -3.99 5.60 14.48
N LEU A 166 -4.03 6.91 14.74
CA LEU A 166 -3.15 7.61 15.68
C LEU A 166 -3.71 7.54 17.11
N THR A 167 -3.96 6.33 17.62
CA THR A 167 -4.47 6.09 18.98
C THR A 167 -3.55 5.17 19.77
N SER A 168 -3.52 5.33 21.09
CA SER A 168 -2.70 4.50 21.98
C SER A 168 -3.08 3.02 21.92
N GLN A 169 -4.37 2.69 21.74
CA GLN A 169 -4.83 1.31 21.58
C GLN A 169 -4.28 0.68 20.29
N CYS A 170 -4.35 1.41 19.16
CA CYS A 170 -3.82 0.94 17.89
C CYS A 170 -2.30 0.74 17.99
N LEU A 171 -1.58 1.74 18.51
CA LEU A 171 -0.13 1.66 18.75
C LEU A 171 0.25 0.42 19.56
N ARG A 172 -0.45 0.15 20.67
CA ARG A 172 -0.21 -1.04 21.51
C ARG A 172 -0.45 -2.36 20.77
N GLY A 173 -1.40 -2.39 19.83
CA GLY A 173 -1.60 -3.55 18.95
C GLY A 173 -0.37 -3.82 18.09
N PHE A 174 0.09 -2.82 17.35
CA PHE A 174 1.30 -2.91 16.52
C PHE A 174 2.56 -3.16 17.35
N ALA A 175 2.63 -2.62 18.57
CA ALA A 175 3.73 -2.88 19.49
C ALA A 175 3.87 -4.38 19.83
N LYS A 176 2.75 -5.11 19.97
CA LYS A 176 2.77 -6.57 20.17
C LYS A 176 3.34 -7.28 18.94
N THR A 177 2.89 -6.89 17.75
CA THR A 177 3.37 -7.43 16.47
C THR A 177 4.87 -7.20 16.29
N MET A 178 5.36 -5.98 16.55
CA MET A 178 6.78 -5.63 16.43
C MET A 178 7.66 -6.50 17.33
N ARG A 179 7.25 -6.74 18.59
CA ARG A 179 7.99 -7.64 19.51
C ARG A 179 7.99 -9.09 19.02
N LEU A 180 6.87 -9.55 18.47
CA LEU A 180 6.74 -10.90 17.94
C LEU A 180 7.66 -11.16 16.73
N ILE A 181 7.78 -10.19 15.82
CA ILE A 181 8.45 -10.39 14.53
C ILE A 181 9.92 -9.92 14.50
N SER A 182 10.31 -9.03 15.42
CA SER A 182 11.70 -8.56 15.55
C SER A 182 12.64 -9.69 15.96
N ARG A 183 13.75 -9.86 15.23
CA ARG A 183 14.73 -10.94 15.49
C ARG A 183 15.29 -10.93 16.92
N GLU A 184 15.65 -9.76 17.42
CA GLU A 184 16.32 -9.60 18.71
C GLU A 184 15.46 -8.75 19.65
N VAL A 185 14.97 -9.42 20.69
CA VAL A 185 14.23 -8.82 21.80
C VAL A 185 14.83 -9.34 23.10
N ASP A 186 15.38 -8.44 23.91
CA ASP A 186 15.95 -8.78 25.21
C ASP A 186 14.89 -8.69 26.31
N ILE A 187 15.09 -9.42 27.40
CA ILE A 187 14.34 -9.23 28.63
C ILE A 187 15.24 -8.55 29.66
N VAL A 188 14.93 -7.30 29.99
CA VAL A 188 15.64 -6.51 31.01
C VAL A 188 14.67 -6.22 32.14
N ASP A 189 14.98 -6.69 33.35
CA ASP A 189 14.13 -6.56 34.54
C ASP A 189 12.69 -7.04 34.33
N GLY A 190 12.52 -8.10 33.53
CA GLY A 190 11.21 -8.68 33.20
C GLY A 190 10.44 -7.92 32.11
N VAL A 191 11.05 -6.93 31.45
CA VAL A 191 10.46 -6.13 30.38
C VAL A 191 11.14 -6.43 29.04
N GLU A 192 10.35 -6.64 27.99
CA GLU A 192 10.83 -6.83 26.63
C GLU A 192 11.40 -5.51 26.05
N VAL A 193 12.61 -5.58 25.51
CA VAL A 193 13.33 -4.44 24.92
C VAL A 193 13.78 -4.81 23.51
N LEU A 194 13.28 -4.10 22.51
CA LEU A 194 13.63 -4.29 21.10
C LEU A 194 15.10 -3.91 20.85
N LYS A 195 15.90 -4.85 20.34
CA LYS A 195 17.29 -4.63 19.89
C LYS A 195 17.40 -4.56 18.38
N THR A 196 16.54 -5.29 17.66
CA THR A 196 16.35 -5.11 16.22
C THR A 196 16.10 -3.63 15.92
N PRO A 197 16.73 -3.04 14.90
CA PRO A 197 16.39 -1.71 14.39
C PRO A 197 14.91 -1.61 14.00
N ASN A 198 14.18 -0.72 14.66
CA ASN A 198 12.75 -0.52 14.46
C ASN A 198 12.46 0.96 14.18
N THR A 199 11.58 1.22 13.21
CA THR A 199 11.06 2.54 12.90
C THR A 199 9.54 2.56 13.03
N PHE A 200 9.01 3.58 13.68
CA PHE A 200 7.57 3.75 13.87
C PHE A 200 7.18 5.18 13.49
N ILE A 201 6.21 5.36 12.59
CA ILE A 201 5.68 6.65 12.19
C ILE A 201 4.29 6.83 12.83
N ASN A 202 4.10 7.90 13.60
CA ASN A 202 2.83 8.22 14.26
C ASN A 202 2.74 9.72 14.59
N SER A 203 1.68 10.18 15.25
CA SER A 203 1.57 11.52 15.81
C SER A 203 2.65 11.80 16.85
N GLY A 204 3.17 13.03 16.86
CA GLY A 204 4.06 13.54 17.90
C GLY A 204 3.50 13.41 19.32
N ALA A 205 2.17 13.47 19.47
CA ALA A 205 1.49 13.33 20.76
C ALA A 205 1.76 11.97 21.43
N MET A 206 1.99 10.91 20.63
CA MET A 206 2.23 9.54 21.11
C MET A 206 3.61 9.34 21.75
N HIS A 207 4.49 10.35 21.83
CA HIS A 207 5.89 10.16 22.22
C HIS A 207 6.07 9.45 23.57
N LYS A 208 5.22 9.73 24.57
CA LYS A 208 5.25 9.05 25.88
C LYS A 208 4.84 7.59 25.76
N VAL A 209 3.77 7.30 25.03
CA VAL A 209 3.31 5.92 24.80
C VAL A 209 4.37 5.14 24.04
N MET A 210 4.97 5.74 23.01
CA MET A 210 6.06 5.15 22.22
C MET A 210 7.27 4.79 23.09
N LEU A 211 7.72 5.71 23.93
CA LEU A 211 8.84 5.49 24.85
C LEU A 211 8.49 4.41 25.90
N ASN A 212 7.29 4.44 26.46
CA ASN A 212 6.88 3.51 27.50
C ASN A 212 6.71 2.09 26.98
N GLU A 213 6.01 1.93 25.85
CA GLU A 213 5.70 0.63 25.26
C GLU A 213 6.92 0.03 24.55
N LEU A 214 7.60 0.81 23.71
CA LEU A 214 8.56 0.29 22.76
C LEU A 214 10.00 0.77 22.98
N LYS A 215 10.21 1.74 23.87
CA LYS A 215 11.52 2.39 24.09
C LYS A 215 12.07 3.07 22.84
N LEU A 216 11.19 3.39 21.89
CA LEU A 216 11.50 4.16 20.69
C LEU A 216 11.46 5.65 21.02
N VAL A 217 12.41 6.41 20.49
CA VAL A 217 12.55 7.87 20.70
C VAL A 217 12.32 8.62 19.39
N PRO A 218 11.81 9.87 19.44
CA PRO A 218 11.59 10.65 18.23
C PRO A 218 12.92 10.98 17.54
N SER A 219 12.90 11.03 16.22
CA SER A 219 14.00 11.44 15.35
C SER A 219 13.69 12.78 14.64
N GLY A 220 14.70 13.38 14.00
CA GLY A 220 14.54 14.60 13.22
C GLY A 220 13.82 14.41 11.89
N PHE A 221 13.57 13.16 11.48
CA PHE A 221 12.94 12.86 10.21
C PHE A 221 11.43 13.07 10.24
N VAL A 222 10.98 13.94 9.34
CA VAL A 222 9.56 14.28 9.17
C VAL A 222 9.10 13.75 7.82
N PRO A 223 8.23 12.72 7.78
CA PRO A 223 7.72 12.22 6.52
C PRO A 223 6.74 13.23 5.92
N THR A 224 6.78 13.34 4.60
CA THR A 224 5.90 14.20 3.79
C THR A 224 5.22 13.36 2.71
N PHE A 225 4.04 13.83 2.28
CA PHE A 225 3.12 13.08 1.41
C PHE A 225 2.88 13.83 0.10
N GLU A 226 2.54 13.11 -0.96
CA GLU A 226 2.16 13.71 -2.24
C GLU A 226 0.87 14.53 -2.12
N SER A 227 -0.10 13.98 -1.38
CA SER A 227 -1.32 14.65 -1.02
C SER A 227 -1.12 15.55 0.22
N LYS A 228 -1.90 16.62 0.32
CA LYS A 228 -1.85 17.52 1.48
C LYS A 228 -2.52 16.85 2.68
N LEU A 229 -1.75 16.11 3.46
CA LEU A 229 -2.16 15.67 4.79
C LEU A 229 -2.02 16.83 5.80
N SER A 230 -3.06 17.08 6.60
CA SER A 230 -3.03 18.15 7.61
C SER A 230 -2.19 17.79 8.83
N ASN A 231 -2.04 16.49 9.11
CA ASN A 231 -1.41 16.01 10.32
C ASN A 231 0.09 15.89 10.13
N ARG A 232 0.84 16.55 11.00
CA ARG A 232 2.28 16.37 11.08
C ARG A 232 2.58 15.06 11.81
N LEU A 233 3.21 14.11 11.12
CA LEU A 233 3.71 12.88 11.73
C LEU A 233 5.15 13.03 12.21
N THR A 234 5.54 12.15 13.12
CA THR A 234 6.85 12.02 13.74
C THR A 234 7.35 10.60 13.53
N THR A 235 8.64 10.48 13.21
CA THR A 235 9.34 9.20 13.07
C THR A 235 10.07 8.88 14.35
N TYR A 236 9.84 7.69 14.90
CA TYR A 236 10.44 7.19 16.11
C TYR A 236 11.36 6.00 15.81
N ILE A 237 12.50 5.91 16.48
CA ILE A 237 13.52 4.86 16.28
C ILE A 237 14.17 4.41 17.59
N ASN A 238 14.77 3.22 17.61
CA ASN A 238 15.55 2.69 18.75
C ASN A 238 17.05 2.55 18.44
N TYR A 239 17.54 3.27 17.43
CA TYR A 239 18.92 3.20 16.94
C TYR A 239 19.40 4.58 16.48
N GLU A 240 20.70 4.72 16.21
CA GLU A 240 21.27 5.96 15.67
C GLU A 240 21.17 6.01 14.14
N SER A 241 20.72 7.16 13.61
CA SER A 241 20.56 7.38 12.18
C SER A 241 21.10 8.75 11.78
N GLU A 242 22.06 8.76 10.85
CA GLU A 242 22.52 10.00 10.21
C GLU A 242 21.40 10.59 9.33
N ARG A 243 20.66 9.73 8.63
CA ARG A 243 19.60 10.13 7.71
C ARG A 243 18.40 10.72 8.42
N PHE A 244 18.00 10.12 9.54
CA PHE A 244 16.88 10.63 10.30
C PHE A 244 17.26 11.73 11.28
N GLY A 245 18.52 11.74 11.73
CA GLY A 245 19.06 12.79 12.58
C GLY A 245 18.40 12.89 13.96
N PRO A 246 18.92 13.77 14.83
CA PRO A 246 18.33 14.02 16.14
C PRO A 246 17.01 14.79 16.03
N CYS A 247 16.10 14.54 16.97
CA CYS A 247 14.87 15.33 17.09
C CYS A 247 15.13 16.65 17.82
N ASP A 248 14.99 17.77 17.13
CA ASP A 248 15.09 19.12 17.73
C ASP A 248 13.74 19.64 18.25
N HIS A 249 12.66 18.85 18.08
CA HIS A 249 11.33 19.23 18.52
C HIS A 249 11.08 18.84 19.98
N THR A 250 10.68 19.81 20.80
CA THR A 250 10.15 19.60 22.14
C THR A 250 8.66 19.26 22.05
N PHE A 251 8.27 18.15 22.68
CA PHE A 251 6.87 17.74 22.78
C PHE A 251 6.29 18.32 24.07
N ASP A 252 5.04 18.80 24.03
CA ASP A 252 4.37 19.31 25.23
C ASP A 252 4.10 18.17 26.21
N ASP A 253 4.56 18.33 27.45
CA ASP A 253 4.39 17.36 28.53
C ASP A 253 2.96 17.32 29.08
N ASP A 254 2.08 18.26 28.71
CA ASP A 254 0.75 18.44 29.30
C ASP A 254 -0.38 17.73 28.53
N VAL A 255 -0.07 17.00 27.44
CA VAL A 255 -1.07 16.20 26.73
C VAL A 255 -1.15 14.83 27.40
N GLU A 256 -2.10 14.67 28.33
CA GLU A 256 -2.52 13.35 28.81
C GLU A 256 -3.31 12.64 27.70
N GLU A 257 -2.87 11.43 27.33
CA GLU A 257 -3.58 10.50 26.43
C GLU A 257 -3.91 9.18 27.13
#